data_AF-Q7NHK1-F1
#
_entry.id   AF-Q7NHK1-F1
#
_cell.length_a   1.000
_cell.length_b   1.000
_cell.length_c   1.000
_cell.angle_alpha   90.00
_cell.angle_beta   90.00
_cell.angle_gamma   90.00
#
_symmetry.space_group_name_H-M   'P 1'
#
loop_
_entity.id
_entity.type
_entity.pdbx_description
1 polymer ?
#
loop_
_entity_poly.entity_id
_entity_poly.type
_entity_poly.pdbx_seq_one_letter_code
_entity_poly.pdbx_strand_id
1 'polypeptide(L)'
;MTMNVNLTPQLEEMIRQKVASGLYTSASEVVREALRLMDEQDRLRAVKLEQLWQDIRDGLQSGPPTLWNAEEIKQEGRKRRAGRTAASSEA
;
A
#
# COMPACT_ATOMS: atom_id res chain seq x y z
N MET A 1 10.89 -4.26 30.23
CA MET A 1 12.23 -4.73 29.85
C MET A 1 12.98 -3.57 29.20
N THR A 2 14.23 -3.32 29.57
CA THR A 2 15.09 -2.29 28.96
C THR A 2 15.92 -2.91 27.84
N MET A 3 15.94 -2.28 26.67
CA MET A 3 16.73 -2.69 25.50
C MET A 3 17.70 -1.56 25.15
N ASN A 4 18.99 -1.87 25.04
CA ASN A 4 20.01 -0.91 24.63
C ASN A 4 20.23 -1.03 23.12
N VAL A 5 20.19 0.10 22.43
CA VAL A 5 20.35 0.19 20.98
C VAL A 5 21.33 1.29 20.67
N ASN A 6 22.32 0.98 19.83
CA ASN A 6 23.28 1.98 19.36
C ASN A 6 22.70 2.70 18.14
N LEU A 7 22.65 4.02 18.20
CA LEU A 7 22.16 4.86 17.11
C LEU A 7 23.34 5.56 16.43
N THR A 8 23.18 5.87 15.14
CA THR A 8 24.11 6.77 14.48
C THR A 8 23.94 8.20 15.02
N PRO A 9 24.98 9.05 14.99
CA PRO A 9 24.89 10.42 15.48
C PRO A 9 23.74 11.22 14.86
N GLN A 10 23.40 10.95 13.59
CA GLN A 10 22.32 11.60 12.88
C GLN A 10 20.95 11.23 13.45
N LEU A 11 20.73 9.95 13.77
CA LEU A 11 19.48 9.47 14.37
C LEU A 11 19.32 9.98 15.81
N GLU A 12 20.42 10.01 16.56
CA GLU A 12 20.44 10.55 17.92
C GLU A 12 20.06 12.04 17.94
N GLU A 13 20.62 12.82 17.01
CA GLU A 13 20.29 14.24 16.88
C GLU A 13 18.83 14.47 16.48
N MET A 14 18.32 13.67 15.54
CA MET A 14 16.89 13.70 15.17
C MET A 14 15.99 13.41 16.38
N ILE A 15 16.34 12.43 17.21
CA ILE A 15 15.56 12.11 18.43
C ILE A 15 15.64 13.26 19.43
N ARG A 16 16.83 13.82 19.66
CA ARG A 16 17.01 14.99 20.54
C ARG A 16 16.12 16.15 20.11
N GLN A 17 16.10 16.49 18.83
CA GLN A 17 15.28 17.58 18.30
C GLN A 17 13.77 17.34 18.50
N LYS A 18 13.32 16.09 18.30
CA LYS A 18 11.91 15.70 18.52
C LYS A 18 11.49 15.78 19.98
N VAL A 19 12.39 15.46 20.92
CA VAL A 19 12.11 15.63 22.35
C VAL A 19 12.16 17.11 22.73
N ALA A 20 13.15 17.86 22.23
CA ALA A 20 13.33 19.28 22.50
C ALA A 20 12.16 20.15 22.00
N SER A 21 11.43 19.71 20.96
CA SER A 21 10.23 20.40 20.50
C SER A 21 9.05 20.29 21.47
N GLY A 22 9.15 19.45 22.51
CA GLY A 22 8.07 19.20 23.47
C GLY A 22 6.98 18.26 22.96
N LEU A 23 7.08 17.76 21.72
CA LEU A 23 6.11 16.82 21.14
C LEU A 23 6.20 15.42 21.76
N TYR A 24 7.39 15.06 22.28
CA TYR A 24 7.65 13.78 22.93
C TYR A 24 8.34 13.99 24.27
N THR A 25 8.01 13.16 25.25
CA THR A 25 8.53 13.22 26.62
C THR A 25 9.88 12.52 26.78
N SER A 26 10.21 11.58 25.89
CA SER A 26 11.44 10.79 25.99
C SER A 26 11.88 10.21 24.64
N ALA A 27 13.17 9.87 24.55
CA ALA A 27 13.72 9.16 23.39
C ALA A 27 13.02 7.81 23.14
N SER A 28 12.67 7.09 24.22
CA SER A 28 11.95 5.81 24.10
C SER A 28 10.55 5.98 23.52
N GLU A 29 9.89 7.12 23.73
CA GLU A 29 8.60 7.42 23.12
C GLU A 29 8.73 7.67 21.62
N VAL A 30 9.73 8.45 21.21
CA VAL A 30 10.04 8.68 19.79
C VAL A 30 10.31 7.36 19.06
N VAL A 31 11.12 6.47 19.67
CA VAL A 31 11.45 5.17 19.09
C VAL A 31 10.22 4.27 18.99
N ARG A 32 9.36 4.23 20.03
CA ARG A 32 8.12 3.45 19.98
C ARG A 32 7.19 3.91 18.86
N GLU A 33 7.01 5.22 18.71
CA GLU A 33 6.16 5.75 17.66
C GLU A 33 6.75 5.49 16.26
N ALA A 34 8.07 5.63 16.11
CA ALA A 34 8.75 5.29 14.86
C ALA A 34 8.57 3.82 14.48
N LEU A 35 8.70 2.89 15.45
CA LEU A 35 8.47 1.46 15.22
C LEU A 35 7.01 1.15 14.93
N ARG A 36 6.06 1.86 15.55
CA ARG A 36 4.63 1.73 15.25
C ARG A 36 4.32 2.12 13.79
N LEU A 37 4.90 3.23 13.32
CA LEU A 37 4.76 3.66 11.93
C LEU A 37 5.43 2.70 10.95
N MET A 38 6.58 2.14 11.33
CA MET A 38 7.28 1.13 10.52
C MET A 38 6.44 -0.14 10.37
N ASP A 39 5.90 -0.66 11.48
CA ASP A 39 5.04 -1.85 11.48
C ASP A 39 3.75 -1.62 10.67
N GLU A 40 3.10 -0.46 10.80
CA GLU A 40 1.93 -0.13 9.98
C GLU A 40 2.28 -0.11 8.48
N GLN A 41 3.42 0.47 8.11
CA GLN A 41 3.87 0.48 6.72
C GLN A 41 4.16 -0.93 6.20
N ASP A 42 4.76 -1.78 7.02
CA ASP A 42 5.06 -3.17 6.65
C ASP A 42 3.80 -4.01 6.49
N ARG A 43 2.78 -3.81 7.34
CA ARG A 43 1.47 -4.45 7.18
C ARG A 43 0.79 -4.02 5.88
N LEU A 44 0.79 -2.73 5.56
CA LEU A 44 0.22 -2.23 4.30
C LEU A 44 0.95 -2.79 3.08
N ARG A 45 2.28 -2.91 3.14
CA ARG A 45 3.08 -3.55 2.09
C ARG A 45 2.72 -5.03 1.96
N ALA A 46 2.56 -5.74 3.06
CA ALA A 46 2.21 -7.16 3.07
C ALA A 46 0.85 -7.41 2.40
N VAL A 47 -0.18 -6.63 2.77
CA VAL A 47 -1.52 -6.72 2.16
C VAL A 47 -1.47 -6.41 0.65
N LYS A 48 -0.73 -5.37 0.25
CA LYS A 48 -0.57 -5.04 -1.18
C LYS A 48 0.13 -6.15 -1.95
N LEU A 49 1.14 -6.78 -1.35
CA LEU A 49 1.87 -7.88 -1.97
C LEU A 49 0.99 -9.12 -2.09
N GLU A 50 0.21 -9.43 -1.06
CA GLU A 50 -0.76 -10.53 -1.09
C GLU A 50 -1.81 -10.31 -2.19
N GLN A 51 -2.35 -9.10 -2.32
CA GLN A 51 -3.26 -8.76 -3.41
C GLN A 51 -2.61 -8.95 -4.78
N LEU A 52 -1.37 -8.49 -4.97
CA LEU A 52 -0.65 -8.67 -6.23
C LEU A 52 -0.46 -10.15 -6.57
N TRP A 53 -0.11 -10.98 -5.59
CA TRP A 53 0.00 -12.42 -5.80
C TRP A 53 -1.33 -13.06 -6.18
N GLN A 54 -2.43 -12.59 -5.58
CA GLN A 54 -3.77 -13.03 -5.95
C GLN A 54 -4.12 -12.62 -7.37
N ASP A 55 -3.89 -11.36 -7.76
CA ASP A 55 -4.15 -10.86 -9.12
C ASP A 55 -3.35 -11.63 -10.18
N ILE A 56 -2.09 -11.96 -9.89
CA ILE A 56 -1.25 -12.78 -10.77
C ILE A 56 -1.84 -14.18 -10.89
N ARG A 57 -2.24 -14.80 -9.78
CA ARG A 57 -2.85 -16.13 -9.78
C ARG A 57 -4.14 -16.16 -10.58
N ASP A 58 -5.00 -15.17 -10.38
CA ASP A 58 -6.27 -15.03 -11.10
C ASP A 58 -6.00 -14.85 -12.60
N GLY A 59 -5.00 -14.05 -12.96
CA GLY A 59 -4.55 -13.90 -14.34
C GLY A 59 -4.04 -15.21 -14.95
N LEU A 60 -3.21 -15.98 -14.23
CA LEU A 60 -2.74 -17.30 -14.69
C LEU A 60 -3.86 -18.33 -14.81
N GLN A 61 -4.91 -18.22 -13.99
CA GLN A 61 -6.08 -19.09 -14.01
C GLN A 61 -7.17 -18.63 -14.99
N SER A 62 -7.04 -17.43 -15.57
CA SER A 62 -8.04 -16.83 -16.49
C SER A 62 -8.13 -17.50 -17.86
N GLY A 63 -7.27 -18.50 -18.12
CA GLY A 63 -7.23 -19.26 -19.37
C GLY A 63 -6.01 -18.92 -20.22
N PRO A 64 -5.96 -19.43 -21.46
CA PRO A 64 -4.82 -19.20 -22.34
C PRO A 64 -4.64 -17.72 -22.69
N PRO A 65 -3.41 -17.20 -22.75
CA PRO A 65 -3.16 -15.83 -23.17
C PRO A 65 -3.60 -15.64 -24.63
N THR A 66 -4.29 -14.54 -24.90
CA THR A 66 -4.69 -14.12 -26.24
C THR A 66 -3.79 -13.00 -26.76
N LEU A 67 -3.75 -12.81 -28.07
CA LEU A 67 -3.03 -11.68 -28.67
C LEU A 67 -3.65 -10.34 -28.21
N TRP A 68 -2.78 -9.37 -27.92
CA TRP A 68 -3.20 -8.05 -27.47
C TRP A 68 -3.68 -7.19 -28.65
N ASN A 69 -4.93 -6.72 -28.61
CA ASN A 69 -5.48 -5.75 -29.55
C ASN A 69 -6.22 -4.61 -28.82
N ALA A 70 -5.59 -3.44 -28.78
CA ALA A 70 -6.12 -2.30 -28.04
C ALA A 70 -7.47 -1.79 -28.60
N GLU A 71 -7.68 -1.83 -29.91
CA GLU A 71 -8.92 -1.32 -30.51
C GLU A 71 -10.10 -2.24 -30.23
N GLU A 72 -9.89 -3.55 -30.30
CA GLU A 72 -10.92 -4.55 -29.97
C GLU A 72 -11.32 -4.47 -28.49
N ILE A 73 -10.33 -4.34 -27.58
CA ILE A 73 -10.56 -4.14 -26.15
C ILE A 73 -11.37 -2.86 -25.88
N LYS A 74 -11.03 -1.73 -26.53
CA LYS A 74 -11.76 -0.46 -26.37
C LYS A 74 -13.18 -0.54 -26.94
N GLN A 75 -13.38 -1.21 -28.06
CA GLN A 75 -14.70 -1.37 -28.66
C GLN A 75 -15.61 -2.19 -27.73
N GLU A 76 -15.11 -3.31 -27.21
CA GLU A 76 -15.83 -4.16 -26.28
C GLU A 76 -16.16 -3.42 -24.96
N GLY A 77 -15.19 -2.68 -24.42
CA GLY A 77 -15.42 -1.84 -23.23
C GLY A 77 -16.50 -0.78 -23.43
N ARG A 78 -16.56 -0.14 -24.62
CA ARG A 78 -17.60 0.84 -24.97
C ARG A 78 -18.99 0.21 -25.08
N LYS A 79 -19.09 -0.98 -25.69
CA LYS A 79 -20.35 -1.74 -25.79
C LYS A 79 -20.90 -2.07 -24.40
N ARG A 80 -20.07 -2.61 -23.51
CA ARG A 80 -20.44 -2.94 -22.12
C ARG A 80 -20.92 -1.71 -21.36
N ARG A 81 -20.24 -0.57 -21.54
CA ARG A 81 -20.64 0.70 -20.90
C ARG A 81 -21.98 1.21 -21.41
N ALA A 82 -22.23 1.19 -22.72
CA ALA A 82 -23.50 1.62 -23.31
C ALA A 82 -24.67 0.75 -22.82
N GLY A 83 -24.49 -0.58 -22.76
CA GLY A 83 -25.50 -1.50 -22.23
C GLY A 83 -25.85 -1.25 -20.76
N ARG A 84 -24.86 -0.89 -19.94
CA ARG A 84 -25.08 -0.55 -18.53
C ARG A 84 -25.81 0.78 -18.33
N THR A 85 -25.57 1.76 -19.21
CA THR A 85 -26.31 3.04 -19.20
C THR A 85 -27.77 2.85 -19.62
N ALA A 86 -28.03 2.03 -20.63
CA ALA A 86 -29.40 1.73 -21.08
C ALA A 86 -30.21 1.01 -19.99
N ALA A 87 -29.62 -0.02 -19.35
CA ALA A 87 -30.27 -0.76 -18.27
C ALA A 87 -30.55 0.08 -17.01
N SER A 88 -29.75 1.13 -16.77
CA SER A 88 -29.97 2.06 -15.65
C SER A 88 -30.96 3.18 -15.97
N SER A 89 -31.39 3.33 -17.22
CA SER A 89 -32.40 4.31 -17.66
C SER A 89 -33.80 3.71 -17.77
N GLU A 90 -33.92 2.38 -17.74
CA GLU A 90 -35.18 1.64 -17.81
C GLU A 90 -35.69 1.19 -16.41
N ALA A 91 -34.92 1.46 -15.35
CA ALA A 91 -35.27 1.22 -13.94
C ALA A 91 -35.53 2.54 -13.21
#